data_AF-A0A068NU79-F1
#
_entry.id   AF-A0A068NU79-F1
#
_cell.length_a   1.000
_cell.length_b   1.000
_cell.length_c   1.000
_cell.angle_alpha   90.00
_cell.angle_beta   90.00
_cell.angle_gamma   90.00
#
_symmetry.space_group_name_H-M   'P 1'
#
loop_
_entity.id
_entity.type
_entity.pdbx_description
1 polymer ?
#
loop_
_entity_poly.entity_id
_entity_poly.type
_entity_poly.pdbx_seq_one_letter_code
_entity_poly.pdbx_strand_id
1 'polypeptide(L)'
;MLATIAGLILLIVASKMLTPSRVVRVAHGNKPLQDASRKAQAELPTFIDALKHRTDGQRFFVRGNFKTTGGPEYLWVKDVAFDGTDFHGTLDESPMLYRKAKRGDPVTMKRNEVYDWAIKEGSSVKGAYTTKIVGSGG
;
A
#
# COMPACT_ATOMS: atom_id res chain seq x y z
N MET A 1 -42.78 1.36 -37.90
CA MET A 1 -43.17 0.74 -36.61
C MET A 1 -42.47 -0.61 -36.52
N LEU A 2 -41.89 -0.91 -35.35
CA LEU A 2 -41.14 -2.11 -34.94
C LEU A 2 -39.67 -2.29 -35.39
N ALA A 3 -38.84 -2.44 -34.35
CA ALA A 3 -37.42 -2.77 -34.29
C ALA A 3 -37.21 -4.29 -34.06
N THR A 4 -35.99 -4.82 -34.25
CA THR A 4 -35.25 -5.71 -33.30
C THR A 4 -33.89 -6.20 -33.87
N ILE A 5 -32.76 -5.86 -33.20
CA ILE A 5 -31.79 -6.72 -32.42
C ILE A 5 -30.85 -7.56 -33.32
N ALA A 6 -29.58 -7.17 -33.55
CA ALA A 6 -28.36 -7.26 -32.71
C ALA A 6 -27.83 -8.68 -32.47
N GLY A 7 -26.61 -8.97 -32.96
CA GLY A 7 -25.83 -10.18 -32.67
C GLY A 7 -24.37 -9.82 -32.40
N LEU A 8 -24.00 -9.76 -31.12
CA LEU A 8 -22.66 -9.48 -30.59
C LEU A 8 -21.92 -10.80 -30.35
N ILE A 9 -20.80 -11.03 -31.03
CA ILE A 9 -19.84 -12.10 -30.66
C ILE A 9 -18.67 -11.42 -29.96
N LEU A 10 -18.65 -11.52 -28.62
CA LEU A 10 -17.56 -11.05 -27.78
C LEU A 10 -16.52 -12.16 -27.64
N LEU A 11 -15.35 -11.98 -28.25
CA LEU A 11 -14.15 -12.77 -27.99
C LEU A 11 -13.77 -12.62 -26.51
N ILE A 12 -13.92 -13.69 -25.72
CA ILE A 12 -13.39 -13.78 -24.37
C ILE A 12 -11.88 -14.01 -24.49
N VAL A 13 -11.11 -12.93 -24.49
CA VAL A 13 -9.69 -13.01 -24.13
C VAL A 13 -9.65 -13.19 -22.62
N ALA A 14 -9.34 -14.40 -22.17
CA ALA A 14 -9.00 -14.68 -20.79
C ALA A 14 -7.64 -14.03 -20.48
N SER A 15 -7.64 -12.70 -20.31
CA SER A 15 -6.52 -11.98 -19.73
C SER A 15 -6.38 -12.47 -18.29
N LYS A 16 -5.24 -13.09 -18.00
CA LYS A 16 -4.75 -13.39 -16.64
C LYS A 16 -5.11 -12.21 -15.72
N MET A 17 -6.18 -12.33 -14.94
CA MET A 17 -6.52 -11.31 -13.97
C MET A 17 -5.40 -11.30 -12.93
N LEU A 18 -4.60 -10.23 -12.95
CA LEU A 18 -3.62 -9.94 -11.90
C LEU A 18 -4.34 -10.09 -10.56
N THR A 19 -3.95 -11.09 -9.77
CA THR A 19 -4.49 -11.30 -8.43
C THR A 19 -4.31 -10.02 -7.62
N PRO A 20 -5.38 -9.29 -7.28
CA PRO A 20 -5.20 -8.05 -6.56
C PRO A 20 -4.90 -8.38 -5.09
N SER A 21 -3.75 -7.88 -4.62
CA SER A 21 -3.37 -7.69 -3.21
C SER A 21 -3.89 -8.74 -2.22
N ARG A 22 -3.46 -10.01 -2.36
CA ARG A 22 -3.74 -11.10 -1.41
C ARG A 22 -3.32 -10.78 0.03
N VAL A 23 -2.46 -9.78 0.21
CA VAL A 23 -1.88 -9.31 1.48
C VAL A 23 -2.88 -8.55 2.35
N VAL A 24 -3.88 -7.85 1.77
CA VAL A 24 -4.72 -6.88 2.52
C VAL A 24 -5.80 -7.56 3.37
N ARG A 25 -6.35 -8.69 2.92
CA ARG A 25 -7.43 -9.39 3.65
C ARG A 25 -6.96 -10.20 4.86
N VAL A 26 -5.67 -10.51 4.96
CA VAL A 26 -5.12 -11.41 6.01
C VAL A 26 -4.86 -10.69 7.33
N ALA A 27 -4.95 -9.36 7.38
CA ALA A 27 -4.60 -8.56 8.55
C ALA A 27 -5.54 -8.74 9.77
N HIS A 28 -6.83 -9.05 9.57
CA HIS A 28 -7.75 -9.26 10.69
C HIS A 28 -7.53 -10.67 11.29
N GLY A 29 -7.00 -10.71 12.51
CA GLY A 29 -6.80 -11.94 13.30
C GLY A 29 -5.43 -12.63 13.16
N ASN A 30 -4.57 -12.21 12.23
CA ASN A 30 -3.23 -12.78 12.07
C ASN A 30 -2.25 -12.14 13.06
N LYS A 31 -1.97 -12.82 14.18
CA LYS A 31 -1.06 -12.34 15.23
C LYS A 31 0.34 -11.95 14.69
N PRO A 32 1.02 -12.75 13.85
CA PRO A 32 2.28 -12.35 13.23
C PRO A 32 2.23 -11.01 12.47
N LEU A 33 1.18 -10.76 11.68
CA LEU A 33 1.02 -9.47 10.97
C LEU A 33 0.80 -8.30 11.93
N GLN A 34 0.04 -8.52 13.00
CA GLN A 34 -0.17 -7.51 14.02
C GLN A 34 1.12 -7.19 14.79
N ASP A 35 1.92 -8.21 15.13
CA ASP A 35 3.24 -8.04 15.75
C ASP A 35 4.18 -7.26 14.83
N ALA A 36 4.19 -7.59 13.53
CA ALA A 36 4.98 -6.90 12.53
C ALA A 36 4.59 -5.42 12.39
N SER A 37 3.29 -5.11 12.35
CA SER A 37 2.80 -3.73 12.29
C SER A 37 3.11 -2.95 13.59
N ARG A 38 2.97 -3.59 14.76
CA ARG A 38 3.39 -3.00 16.04
C ARG A 38 4.89 -2.65 16.05
N LYS A 39 5.73 -3.55 15.53
CA LYS A 39 7.17 -3.29 15.38
C LYS A 39 7.44 -2.14 14.42
N ALA A 40 6.73 -2.09 13.28
CA ALA A 40 6.83 -0.98 12.34
C ALA A 40 6.47 0.37 12.99
N GLN A 41 5.39 0.41 13.77
CA GLN A 41 4.99 1.59 14.54
C GLN A 41 6.04 1.99 15.59
N ALA A 42 6.56 1.04 16.36
CA ALA A 42 7.58 1.30 17.36
C ALA A 42 8.88 1.86 16.75
N GLU A 43 9.24 1.42 15.54
CA GLU A 43 10.44 1.88 14.83
C GLU A 43 10.16 3.02 13.83
N LEU A 44 8.93 3.54 13.77
CA LEU A 44 8.55 4.68 12.92
C LEU A 44 9.40 5.93 13.18
N PRO A 45 9.83 6.27 14.42
CA PRO A 45 10.77 7.37 14.65
C PRO A 45 12.09 7.20 13.88
N THR A 46 12.62 5.98 13.77
CA THR A 46 13.84 5.68 13.00
C THR A 46 13.62 5.92 11.50
N PHE A 47 12.44 5.60 10.98
CA PHE A 47 12.08 5.90 9.58
C PHE A 47 12.00 7.41 9.34
N ILE A 48 11.36 8.16 10.24
CA ILE A 48 11.23 9.62 10.15
C ILE A 48 12.61 10.28 10.18
N ASP A 49 13.49 9.82 11.07
CA ASP A 49 14.86 10.34 11.16
C ASP A 49 15.65 10.07 9.87
N ALA A 50 15.59 8.84 9.34
CA ALA A 50 16.21 8.51 8.06
C ALA A 50 15.62 9.31 6.89
N LEU A 51 14.32 9.59 6.89
CA LEU A 51 13.67 10.38 5.85
C LEU A 51 14.15 11.84 5.83
N LYS A 52 14.40 12.41 7.02
CA LYS A 52 14.96 13.77 7.17
C LYS A 52 16.41 13.86 6.71
N HIS A 53 17.18 12.80 6.93
CA HIS A 53 18.60 12.71 6.58
C HIS A 53 18.86 11.84 5.34
N ARG A 54 17.87 11.77 4.44
CA ARG A 54 17.94 10.88 3.27
C ARG A 54 19.15 11.20 2.39
N THR A 55 19.80 10.15 1.89
CA THR A 55 20.87 10.25 0.91
C THR A 55 20.37 9.87 -0.48
N ASP A 56 21.12 10.27 -1.50
CA ASP A 56 20.85 9.87 -2.88
C ASP A 56 20.81 8.33 -3.00
N GLY A 57 19.85 7.83 -3.80
CA GLY A 57 19.63 6.40 -4.00
C GLY A 57 18.68 5.74 -2.99
N GLN A 58 18.34 6.42 -1.89
CA GLN A 58 17.35 5.92 -0.94
C GLN A 58 15.92 6.22 -1.41
N ARG A 59 15.04 5.22 -1.30
CA ARG A 59 13.60 5.35 -1.59
C ARG A 59 12.79 4.97 -0.36
N PHE A 60 11.87 5.85 0.01
CA PHE A 60 11.08 5.75 1.22
C PHE A 60 9.63 5.45 0.88
N PHE A 61 9.06 4.49 1.62
CA PHE A 61 7.68 4.05 1.45
C PHE A 61 7.02 3.92 2.81
N VAL A 62 5.76 4.31 2.91
CA VAL A 62 4.90 3.99 4.05
C VAL A 62 3.70 3.22 3.54
N ARG A 63 3.19 2.30 4.35
CA ARG A 63 1.97 1.57 4.06
C ARG A 63 0.84 2.14 4.90
N GLY A 64 -0.10 2.83 4.28
CA GLY A 64 -1.22 3.46 4.99
C GLY A 64 -2.34 2.49 5.30
N ASN A 65 -3.02 2.68 6.43
CA ASN A 65 -4.29 2.05 6.77
C ASN A 65 -5.45 2.94 6.34
N PHE A 66 -6.01 2.67 5.16
CA PHE A 66 -7.12 3.44 4.60
C PHE A 66 -8.45 2.81 5.01
N LYS A 67 -9.23 3.53 5.82
CA LYS A 67 -10.56 3.07 6.26
C LYS A 67 -11.56 3.14 5.10
N THR A 68 -12.28 2.05 4.87
CA THR A 68 -13.34 1.95 3.85
C THR A 68 -14.58 1.29 4.45
N THR A 69 -15.70 1.31 3.73
CA THR A 69 -16.92 0.60 4.14
C THR A 69 -16.77 -0.93 4.16
N GLY A 70 -15.84 -1.47 3.36
CA GLY A 70 -15.53 -2.90 3.28
C GLY A 70 -14.43 -3.37 4.23
N GLY A 71 -14.00 -2.52 5.17
CA GLY A 71 -12.86 -2.77 6.07
C GLY A 71 -11.61 -1.96 5.69
N PRO A 72 -10.52 -2.08 6.46
CA PRO A 72 -9.28 -1.38 6.17
C PRO A 72 -8.63 -1.92 4.89
N GLU A 73 -8.12 -1.02 4.06
CA GLU A 73 -7.25 -1.35 2.94
C GLU A 73 -5.83 -0.81 3.20
N TYR A 74 -4.82 -1.66 3.02
CA TYR A 74 -3.43 -1.34 3.35
C TYR A 74 -2.60 -1.15 2.08
N LEU A 75 -2.32 0.10 1.72
CA LEU A 75 -1.68 0.46 0.44
C LEU A 75 -0.31 1.09 0.65
N TRP A 76 0.65 0.71 -0.19
CA TRP A 76 1.95 1.39 -0.24
C TRP A 76 1.84 2.78 -0.87
N VAL A 77 2.56 3.71 -0.25
CA VAL A 77 2.70 5.12 -0.64
C VAL A 77 4.19 5.41 -0.81
N LYS A 78 4.54 6.04 -1.92
CA LYS A 78 5.90 6.46 -2.29
C LYS A 78 6.04 7.98 -2.24
N ASP A 79 7.23 8.47 -2.57
CA ASP A 79 7.57 9.90 -2.61
C ASP A 79 7.22 10.58 -1.28
N VAL A 80 7.52 9.87 -0.19
CA VAL A 80 7.05 10.20 1.15
C VAL A 80 7.76 11.44 1.67
N ALA A 81 6.98 12.37 2.22
CA ALA A 81 7.45 13.49 3.03
C ALA A 81 6.77 13.46 4.41
N PHE A 82 7.41 14.09 5.39
CA PHE A 82 6.85 14.24 6.74
C PHE A 82 6.99 15.69 7.18
N ASP A 83 5.88 16.35 7.50
CA ASP A 83 5.83 17.78 7.82
C ASP A 83 6.03 18.08 9.33
N GLY A 84 6.22 17.03 10.15
CA GLY A 84 6.28 17.12 11.60
C GLY A 84 5.05 16.51 12.29
N THR A 85 3.93 16.41 11.58
CA THR A 85 2.65 15.89 12.06
C THR A 85 2.19 14.70 11.23
N ASP A 86 2.10 14.89 9.92
CA ASP A 86 1.50 13.96 8.98
C ASP A 86 2.49 13.55 7.88
N PHE A 87 2.24 12.38 7.30
CA PHE A 87 2.93 11.91 6.10
C PHE A 87 2.15 12.35 4.87
N HIS A 88 2.88 12.81 3.85
CA HIS A 88 2.37 13.06 2.52
C HIS A 88 3.10 12.16 1.53
N GLY A 89 2.42 11.79 0.44
CA GLY A 89 3.05 11.04 -0.63
C GLY A 89 2.05 10.66 -1.72
N THR A 90 2.44 9.69 -2.55
CA THR A 90 1.68 9.24 -3.71
C THR A 90 1.33 7.77 -3.61
N LEU A 91 0.08 7.38 -3.87
CA LEU A 91 -0.30 5.96 -3.88
C LEU A 91 0.50 5.18 -4.94
N ASP A 92 1.19 4.12 -4.51
CA ASP A 92 2.00 3.25 -5.38
C ASP A 92 1.27 1.94 -5.74
N GLU A 93 0.07 1.75 -5.21
CA GLU A 93 -0.82 0.62 -5.50
C GLU A 93 -2.20 1.11 -5.96
N SER A 94 -2.92 0.27 -6.71
CA SER A 94 -4.26 0.58 -7.18
C SER A 94 -5.28 0.13 -6.12
N PRO A 95 -6.06 1.04 -5.51
CA PRO A 95 -7.04 0.67 -4.50
C PRO A 95 -8.15 -0.23 -5.04
N MET A 96 -8.60 -1.18 -4.23
CA MET A 96 -9.77 -2.02 -4.47
C MET A 96 -11.01 -1.51 -3.72
N LEU A 97 -10.82 -1.08 -2.47
CA LEU A 97 -11.91 -0.70 -1.55
C LEU A 97 -11.93 0.81 -1.32
N TYR A 98 -10.76 1.46 -1.31
CA TYR A 98 -10.59 2.90 -1.13
C TYR A 98 -10.85 3.65 -2.45
N ARG A 99 -12.10 3.61 -2.91
CA ARG A 99 -12.54 4.10 -4.23
C ARG A 99 -12.44 5.61 -4.45
N LYS A 100 -12.11 6.38 -3.41
CA LYS A 100 -11.97 7.84 -3.49
C LYS A 100 -10.60 8.30 -4.01
N ALA A 101 -9.70 7.36 -4.30
CA ALA A 101 -8.42 7.62 -4.92
C ALA A 101 -8.05 6.49 -5.90
N LYS A 102 -7.04 6.75 -6.74
CA LYS A 102 -6.40 5.77 -7.62
C LYS A 102 -4.88 5.79 -7.42
N ARG A 103 -4.19 4.80 -7.98
CA ARG A 103 -2.72 4.80 -8.06
C ARG A 103 -2.25 6.12 -8.69
N GLY A 104 -1.23 6.73 -8.09
CA GLY A 104 -0.69 8.02 -8.53
C GLY A 104 -1.35 9.25 -7.91
N ASP A 105 -2.45 9.09 -7.17
CA ASP A 105 -3.05 10.22 -6.47
C ASP A 105 -2.25 10.56 -5.20
N PRO A 106 -2.19 11.86 -4.84
CA PRO A 106 -1.60 12.29 -3.59
C PRO A 106 -2.48 11.86 -2.40
N VAL A 107 -1.83 11.51 -1.30
CA VAL A 107 -2.49 11.13 -0.04
C VAL A 107 -1.78 11.76 1.15
N THR A 108 -2.55 12.02 2.20
CA THR A 108 -2.07 12.44 3.52
C THR A 108 -2.50 11.41 4.55
N MET A 109 -1.61 11.06 5.47
CA MET A 109 -1.84 10.05 6.50
C MET A 109 -1.24 10.49 7.83
N LYS A 110 -1.97 10.27 8.90
CA LYS A 110 -1.46 10.48 10.26
C LYS A 110 -0.43 9.43 10.60
N ARG A 111 0.46 9.74 11.56
CA ARG A 111 1.46 8.77 12.05
C ARG A 111 0.85 7.45 12.53
N ASN A 112 -0.31 7.51 13.21
CA ASN A 112 -1.00 6.32 13.71
C ASN A 112 -1.75 5.53 12.61
N GLU A 113 -1.83 6.06 11.39
CA GLU A 113 -2.39 5.39 10.22
C GLU A 113 -1.32 4.61 9.44
N VAL A 114 -0.04 4.76 9.79
CA VAL A 114 1.05 3.97 9.20
C VAL A 114 0.96 2.52 9.70
N TYR A 115 0.74 1.58 8.80
CA TYR A 115 0.68 0.15 9.11
C TYR A 115 2.06 -0.53 9.01
N ASP A 116 2.90 -0.08 8.07
CA ASP A 116 4.27 -0.54 7.83
C ASP A 116 5.08 0.57 7.13
N TRP A 117 6.39 0.40 6.99
CA TRP A 117 7.25 1.30 6.22
C TRP A 117 8.45 0.56 5.64
N ALA A 118 9.06 1.08 4.60
CA ALA A 118 10.27 0.51 4.01
C ALA A 118 11.22 1.61 3.52
N ILE A 119 12.53 1.37 3.70
CA ILE A 119 13.60 2.15 3.08
C ILE A 119 14.36 1.20 2.16
N LYS A 120 14.41 1.53 0.87
CA LYS A 120 15.12 0.75 -0.14
C LYS A 120 16.35 1.50 -0.61
N GLU A 121 17.49 0.81 -0.65
CA GLU A 121 18.76 1.32 -1.17
C GLU A 121 19.48 0.18 -1.88
N GLY A 122 19.57 0.25 -3.21
CA GLY A 122 20.02 -0.88 -4.01
C GLY A 122 19.19 -2.15 -3.74
N SER A 123 19.87 -3.23 -3.33
CA SER A 123 19.25 -4.51 -2.92
C SER A 123 18.84 -4.56 -1.44
N SER A 124 19.23 -3.56 -0.63
CA SER A 124 18.93 -3.51 0.79
C SER A 124 17.51 -2.99 1.05
N VAL A 125 16.81 -3.64 1.99
CA VAL A 125 15.49 -3.22 2.45
C VAL A 125 15.45 -3.20 3.98
N LYS A 126 15.38 -1.99 4.54
CA LYS A 126 15.06 -1.78 5.97
C LYS A 126 13.55 -1.66 6.14
N GLY A 127 13.02 -2.14 7.25
CA GLY A 127 11.58 -2.20 7.49
C GLY A 127 10.91 -3.37 6.76
N ALA A 128 9.79 -3.08 6.09
CA ALA A 128 8.95 -4.03 5.36
C ALA A 128 8.51 -5.22 6.24
N TYR A 129 8.16 -4.94 7.50
CA TYR A 129 7.92 -5.99 8.50
C TYR A 129 6.74 -6.87 8.10
N THR A 130 5.64 -6.27 7.62
CA THR A 130 4.44 -7.00 7.22
C THR A 130 4.66 -7.78 5.92
N THR A 131 5.45 -7.22 4.99
CA THR A 131 5.83 -7.92 3.75
C THR A 131 6.66 -9.18 4.05
N LYS A 132 7.57 -9.13 5.02
CA LYS A 132 8.38 -10.28 5.45
C LYS A 132 7.52 -11.43 5.99
N ILE A 133 6.35 -11.14 6.59
CA ILE A 133 5.43 -12.16 7.08
C ILE A 133 4.66 -12.83 5.95
N VAL A 134 4.21 -12.07 4.94
CA VAL A 134 3.39 -12.65 3.85
C VAL A 134 4.23 -13.37 2.79
N GLY A 135 5.55 -13.19 2.83
CA GLY A 135 6.45 -13.61 1.78
C GLY A 135 6.36 -12.64 0.61
N SER A 136 7.52 -12.23 0.08
CA SER A 136 7.58 -11.53 -1.19
C SER A 136 7.06 -12.48 -2.27
N GLY A 137 5.76 -12.42 -2.57
CA GLY A 137 5.21 -13.04 -3.77
C GLY A 137 5.95 -12.44 -4.96
N GLY A 138 6.91 -13.19 -5.50
CA GLY A 138 7.59 -12.89 -6.76
C GLY A 138 6.62 -12.92 -7.93
#